data_AF-A0A2A4IN16-F1
#
_entry.id   AF-A0A2A4IN16-F1
#
_cell.length_a   1.000
_cell.length_b   1.000
_cell.length_c   1.000
_cell.angle_alpha   90.00
_cell.angle_beta   90.00
_cell.angle_gamma   90.00
#
_symmetry.space_group_name_H-M   'P 1'
#
loop_
_entity.id
_entity.type
_entity.pdbx_description
1 polymer ?
#
loop_
_entity_poly.entity_id
_entity_poly.type
_entity_poly.pdbx_seq_one_letter_code
_entity_poly.pdbx_strand_id
1 'polypeptide(L)'
;MIKKLFVFILLISVLSCTNNALKPDDFSKETIDKKYPYWQVGVSRFEIASSEKTYTTITVEEKRFILLCMAYMRLVVNTEEFVEEIYKNKDQLRSSVTDQFAASAYKIKQDELYDPDRLIEIIRTLKYDFLYRKSNSNPAGASGAVGDIRYVRYGYTTVKTGDFVQFVNANWISWSTWPGGNTIGGFASTAALLFHEHMHNIGFQHVGKNQVPYVLQGIVQNILNRILAGDLKDKYAKQLDELTAYYYTAYKDLLTEDSVFDPNLK
;
A
#
# COMPACT_ATOMS: atom_id res chain seq x y z
N MET A 1 33.84 18.90 -14.83
CA MET A 1 34.36 18.10 -13.70
C MET A 1 33.38 16.97 -13.40
N ILE A 2 33.87 15.74 -13.46
CA ILE A 2 33.10 14.50 -13.50
C ILE A 2 32.31 14.31 -12.20
N LYS A 3 30.99 14.16 -12.36
CA LYS A 3 30.01 13.88 -11.31
C LYS A 3 30.41 12.60 -10.56
N LYS A 4 30.53 12.68 -9.23
CA LYS A 4 30.70 11.51 -8.35
C LYS A 4 29.39 10.73 -8.34
N LEU A 5 29.32 9.74 -9.22
CA LEU A 5 28.34 8.66 -9.21
C LEU A 5 28.56 7.84 -7.95
N PHE A 6 27.86 8.15 -6.86
CA PHE A 6 27.73 7.21 -5.75
C PHE A 6 26.77 6.11 -6.21
N VAL A 7 27.35 5.12 -6.89
CA VAL A 7 26.75 3.81 -7.11
C VAL A 7 26.56 3.21 -5.71
N PHE A 8 25.37 3.39 -5.12
CA PHE A 8 24.96 2.54 -4.02
C PHE A 8 24.68 1.17 -4.64
N ILE A 9 25.71 0.33 -4.58
CA ILE A 9 25.73 -1.04 -5.03
C ILE A 9 24.47 -1.75 -4.52
N LEU A 10 23.77 -2.39 -5.46
CA LEU A 10 22.91 -3.53 -5.24
C LEU A 10 23.55 -4.47 -4.20
N LEU A 11 23.13 -4.36 -2.95
CA LEU A 11 23.46 -5.28 -1.86
C LEU A 11 22.19 -6.03 -1.45
N ILE A 12 21.51 -6.61 -2.44
CA ILE A 12 20.47 -7.64 -2.24
C ILE A 12 21.01 -9.04 -2.63
N SER A 13 22.33 -9.19 -2.84
CA SER A 13 22.90 -10.47 -3.29
C SER A 13 24.21 -10.88 -2.62
N VAL A 14 24.48 -10.43 -1.39
CA VAL A 14 25.56 -11.01 -0.56
C VAL A 14 25.34 -10.58 0.89
N LEU A 15 24.67 -11.41 1.69
CA LEU A 15 24.89 -11.57 3.15
C LEU A 15 24.03 -12.67 3.79
N SER A 16 23.16 -13.37 3.04
CA SER A 16 22.72 -14.71 3.40
C SER A 16 23.56 -15.75 2.64
N CYS A 17 24.56 -16.32 3.33
CA CYS A 17 25.15 -17.59 2.92
C CYS A 17 24.16 -18.73 3.18
N THR A 18 23.02 -18.71 2.50
CA THR A 18 22.15 -19.88 2.27
C THR A 18 21.89 -19.94 0.78
N ASN A 19 21.94 -21.13 0.19
CA ASN A 19 21.90 -21.42 -1.25
C ASN A 19 20.58 -21.06 -1.98
N ASN A 20 19.87 -20.00 -1.57
CA ASN A 20 18.57 -19.61 -2.11
C ASN A 20 18.62 -18.22 -2.77
N ALA A 21 19.50 -18.04 -3.75
CA ALA A 21 19.39 -16.88 -4.64
C ALA A 21 18.08 -16.98 -5.44
N LEU A 22 17.24 -15.94 -5.37
CA LEU A 22 16.01 -15.86 -6.17
C LEU A 22 16.36 -15.89 -7.66
N LYS A 23 15.68 -16.76 -8.42
CA LYS A 23 15.76 -16.79 -9.88
C LYS A 23 14.75 -15.80 -10.48
N PRO A 24 15.00 -15.23 -11.68
CA PRO A 24 14.04 -14.36 -12.35
C PRO A 24 12.61 -14.91 -12.42
N ASP A 25 12.46 -16.22 -12.64
CA ASP A 25 11.16 -16.87 -12.70
C ASP A 25 10.43 -16.90 -11.34
N ASP A 26 11.16 -16.84 -10.21
CA ASP A 26 10.58 -16.85 -8.86
C ASP A 26 9.77 -15.58 -8.58
N PHE A 27 10.10 -14.49 -9.28
CA PHE A 27 9.47 -13.17 -9.17
C PHE A 27 8.88 -12.67 -10.50
N SER A 28 8.59 -13.58 -11.43
CA SER A 28 7.79 -13.25 -12.62
C SER A 28 6.35 -12.88 -12.23
N LYS A 29 5.67 -12.09 -13.06
CA LYS A 29 4.27 -11.71 -12.80
C LYS A 29 3.36 -12.93 -12.68
N GLU A 30 3.51 -13.92 -13.56
CA GLU A 30 2.70 -15.14 -13.52
C GLU A 30 2.93 -15.92 -12.23
N THR A 31 4.20 -16.14 -11.86
CA THR A 31 4.56 -16.86 -10.63
C THR A 31 4.03 -16.15 -9.40
N ILE A 32 4.20 -14.83 -9.33
CA ILE A 32 3.79 -14.01 -8.17
C ILE A 32 2.27 -13.92 -8.07
N ASP A 33 1.56 -13.73 -9.18
CA ASP A 33 0.09 -13.71 -9.18
C ASP A 33 -0.51 -15.07 -8.80
N LYS A 34 0.18 -16.18 -9.12
CA LYS A 34 -0.23 -17.51 -8.69
C LYS A 34 0.02 -17.76 -7.20
N LYS A 35 1.21 -17.37 -6.68
CA LYS A 35 1.59 -17.56 -5.26
C LYS A 35 0.83 -16.61 -4.33
N TYR A 36 0.62 -15.37 -4.76
CA TYR A 36 0.03 -14.28 -3.98
C TYR A 36 -1.17 -13.71 -4.75
N PRO A 37 -2.28 -14.45 -4.86
CA PRO A 37 -3.40 -14.10 -5.73
C PRO A 37 -4.18 -12.88 -5.28
N TYR A 38 -4.08 -12.51 -3.99
CA TYR A 38 -4.80 -11.38 -3.44
C TYR A 38 -3.99 -10.09 -3.54
N TRP A 39 -4.70 -8.95 -3.54
CA TRP A 39 -4.14 -7.60 -3.61
C TRP A 39 -3.26 -7.38 -4.84
N GLN A 40 -3.86 -7.50 -6.04
CA GLN A 40 -3.20 -7.21 -7.31
C GLN A 40 -3.25 -5.71 -7.62
N VAL A 41 -2.95 -4.87 -6.62
CA VAL A 41 -2.87 -3.42 -6.78
C VAL A 41 -1.49 -3.06 -7.33
N GLY A 42 -1.47 -2.30 -8.42
CA GLY A 42 -0.27 -1.87 -9.12
C GLY A 42 -0.03 -0.37 -9.10
N VAL A 43 1.05 0.06 -9.74
CA VAL A 43 1.46 1.46 -9.84
C VAL A 43 1.45 1.92 -11.29
N SER A 44 0.56 2.85 -11.62
CA SER A 44 0.49 3.44 -12.96
C SER A 44 1.63 4.43 -13.19
N ARG A 45 1.87 5.34 -12.24
CA ARG A 45 2.96 6.33 -12.28
C ARG A 45 3.14 7.02 -10.92
N PHE A 46 4.25 7.75 -10.79
CA PHE A 46 4.52 8.69 -9.71
C PHE A 46 4.46 10.12 -10.24
N GLU A 47 3.68 10.98 -9.61
CA GLU A 47 3.35 12.31 -10.13
C GLU A 47 3.46 13.38 -9.05
N ILE A 48 3.93 14.57 -9.42
CA ILE A 48 3.80 15.76 -8.57
C ILE A 48 2.48 16.43 -8.93
N ALA A 49 1.67 16.74 -7.94
CA ALA A 49 0.35 17.34 -8.13
C ALA A 49 0.44 18.57 -9.05
N SER A 50 -0.47 18.70 -10.01
CA SER A 50 -0.52 19.85 -10.92
C SER A 50 -0.76 21.19 -10.20
N SER A 51 -1.29 21.14 -8.97
CA SER A 51 -1.49 22.30 -8.10
C SER A 51 -0.21 22.73 -7.37
N GLU A 52 0.90 22.02 -7.53
CA GLU A 52 2.16 22.31 -6.85
C GLU A 52 2.74 23.66 -7.30
N LYS A 53 3.30 24.41 -6.34
CA LYS A 53 3.81 25.78 -6.58
C LYS A 53 5.24 25.97 -6.10
N THR A 54 5.79 25.02 -5.36
CA THR A 54 7.17 25.09 -4.87
C THR A 54 7.99 23.94 -5.44
N TYR A 55 9.32 24.04 -5.38
CA TYR A 55 10.18 22.95 -5.79
C TYR A 55 9.81 21.65 -5.06
N THR A 56 9.57 20.59 -5.83
CA THR A 56 9.15 19.28 -5.32
C THR A 56 9.85 18.20 -6.12
N THR A 57 10.26 17.13 -5.45
CA THR A 57 10.88 15.96 -6.09
C THR A 57 10.31 14.69 -5.50
N ILE A 58 10.09 13.68 -6.34
CA ILE A 58 9.91 12.29 -5.94
C ILE A 58 11.15 11.54 -6.42
N THR A 59 12.07 11.23 -5.51
CA THR A 59 13.33 10.58 -5.90
C THR A 59 13.11 9.11 -6.25
N VAL A 60 14.04 8.51 -7.01
CA VAL A 60 14.04 7.06 -7.28
C VAL A 60 13.97 6.24 -5.98
N GLU A 61 14.66 6.66 -4.93
CA GLU A 61 14.63 5.99 -3.63
C GLU A 61 13.27 6.09 -2.94
N GLU A 62 12.57 7.22 -3.06
CA GLU A 62 11.20 7.36 -2.56
C GLU A 62 10.23 6.47 -3.33
N LYS A 63 10.41 6.35 -4.66
CA LYS A 63 9.62 5.42 -5.49
C LYS A 63 9.87 3.96 -5.07
N ARG A 64 11.13 3.57 -4.87
CA ARG A 64 11.49 2.25 -4.33
C ARG A 64 10.85 2.00 -2.97
N PHE A 65 10.88 2.98 -2.08
CA PHE A 65 10.26 2.88 -0.77
C PHE A 65 8.75 2.62 -0.85
N ILE A 66 8.02 3.34 -1.71
CA ILE A 66 6.58 3.08 -1.93
C ILE A 66 6.34 1.69 -2.50
N LEU A 67 7.15 1.25 -3.47
CA LEU A 67 7.06 -0.11 -4.03
C LEU A 67 7.33 -1.20 -2.98
N LEU A 68 8.22 -0.95 -2.02
CA LEU A 68 8.44 -1.85 -0.89
C LEU A 68 7.22 -1.89 0.04
N CYS A 69 6.60 -0.75 0.33
CA CYS A 69 5.33 -0.72 1.07
C CYS A 69 4.21 -1.47 0.35
N MET A 70 4.18 -1.44 -0.99
CA MET A 70 3.26 -2.25 -1.79
C MET A 70 3.50 -3.75 -1.64
N ALA A 71 4.76 -4.17 -1.66
CA ALA A 71 5.14 -5.56 -1.37
C ALA A 71 4.67 -5.99 0.03
N TYR A 72 4.86 -5.15 1.04
CA TYR A 72 4.39 -5.39 2.41
C TYR A 72 2.86 -5.58 2.49
N MET A 73 2.09 -4.67 1.90
CA MET A 73 0.62 -4.80 1.90
C MET A 73 0.17 -6.08 1.17
N ARG A 74 0.75 -6.37 0.00
CA ARG A 74 0.42 -7.60 -0.74
C ARG A 74 0.74 -8.85 0.07
N LEU A 75 1.88 -8.88 0.77
CA LEU A 75 2.24 -9.99 1.66
C LEU A 75 1.17 -10.18 2.74
N VAL A 76 0.87 -9.12 3.51
CA VAL A 76 -0.08 -9.17 4.63
C VAL A 76 -1.44 -9.68 4.20
N VAL A 77 -2.01 -9.12 3.13
CA VAL A 77 -3.36 -9.50 2.67
C VAL A 77 -3.44 -10.97 2.26
N ASN A 78 -2.32 -11.58 1.87
CA ASN A 78 -2.21 -12.99 1.51
C ASN A 78 -1.94 -13.93 2.71
N THR A 79 -1.75 -13.42 3.93
CA THR A 79 -1.50 -14.28 5.09
C THR A 79 -2.78 -14.76 5.78
N GLU A 80 -2.66 -15.81 6.59
CA GLU A 80 -3.76 -16.28 7.46
C GLU A 80 -4.01 -15.31 8.62
N GLU A 81 -2.96 -14.67 9.15
CA GLU A 81 -3.05 -13.72 10.26
C GLU A 81 -3.93 -12.52 9.89
N PHE A 82 -3.97 -12.11 8.62
CA PHE A 82 -4.87 -11.04 8.17
C PHE A 82 -6.36 -11.42 8.34
N VAL A 83 -6.72 -12.66 8.03
CA VAL A 83 -8.09 -13.17 8.23
C VAL A 83 -8.41 -13.22 9.72
N GLU A 84 -7.52 -13.83 10.51
CA GLU A 84 -7.70 -13.97 11.94
C GLU A 84 -7.88 -12.61 12.63
N GLU A 85 -7.05 -11.63 12.29
CA GLU A 85 -7.13 -10.30 12.89
C GLU A 85 -8.39 -9.54 12.47
N ILE A 86 -8.90 -9.71 11.24
CA ILE A 86 -10.22 -9.17 10.87
C ILE A 86 -11.32 -9.77 11.75
N TYR A 87 -11.31 -11.09 11.94
CA TYR A 87 -12.28 -11.77 12.78
C TYR A 87 -12.21 -11.34 14.25
N LYS A 88 -11.01 -11.15 14.80
CA LYS A 88 -10.80 -10.64 16.17
C LYS A 88 -11.33 -9.22 16.35
N ASN A 89 -11.23 -8.39 15.30
CA ASN A 89 -11.64 -6.99 15.34
C ASN A 89 -13.04 -6.73 14.77
N LYS A 90 -13.81 -7.78 14.44
CA LYS A 90 -15.10 -7.66 13.73
C LYS A 90 -16.07 -6.67 14.37
N ASP A 91 -16.12 -6.60 15.70
CA ASP A 91 -17.07 -5.75 16.44
C ASP A 91 -16.76 -4.23 16.34
N GLN A 92 -15.55 -3.90 15.86
CA GLN A 92 -15.09 -2.54 15.58
C GLN A 92 -15.28 -2.14 14.11
N LEU A 93 -15.60 -3.10 13.22
CA LEU A 93 -15.74 -2.88 11.79
C LEU A 93 -17.17 -2.48 11.46
N ARG A 94 -17.53 -1.24 11.86
CA ARG A 94 -18.86 -0.66 11.66
C ARG A 94 -18.86 0.37 10.55
N SER A 95 -19.88 0.34 9.70
CA SER A 95 -20.02 1.32 8.62
C SER A 95 -20.23 2.73 9.16
N SER A 96 -19.49 3.68 8.59
CA SER A 96 -19.67 5.12 8.81
C SER A 96 -20.73 5.72 7.89
N VAL A 97 -21.24 4.96 6.93
CA VAL A 97 -22.16 5.42 5.89
C VAL A 97 -23.35 4.48 5.73
N THR A 98 -24.45 5.02 5.18
CA THR A 98 -25.54 4.21 4.65
C THR A 98 -25.43 4.18 3.13
N ASP A 99 -25.39 3.00 2.53
CA ASP A 99 -25.36 2.84 1.08
C ASP A 99 -26.14 1.58 0.65
N GLN A 100 -26.72 1.67 -0.54
CA GLN A 100 -27.41 0.59 -1.23
C GLN A 100 -27.17 0.76 -2.73
N PHE A 101 -26.78 -0.33 -3.39
CA PHE A 101 -26.66 -0.35 -4.83
C PHE A 101 -27.82 -1.14 -5.44
N ALA A 102 -28.61 -0.50 -6.31
CA ALA A 102 -29.86 -1.07 -6.83
C ALA A 102 -29.70 -2.44 -7.51
N ALA A 103 -28.55 -2.67 -8.18
CA ALA A 103 -28.29 -3.93 -8.85
C ALA A 103 -27.77 -5.03 -7.91
N SER A 104 -27.49 -4.72 -6.64
CA SER A 104 -26.92 -5.62 -5.64
C SER A 104 -27.92 -5.98 -4.55
N ALA A 105 -27.86 -7.21 -4.06
CA ALA A 105 -28.62 -7.66 -2.89
C ALA A 105 -28.08 -7.05 -1.59
N TYR A 106 -26.85 -6.50 -1.61
CA TYR A 106 -26.18 -5.98 -0.43
C TYR A 106 -26.48 -4.51 -0.22
N LYS A 107 -26.76 -4.19 1.04
CA LYS A 107 -26.91 -2.84 1.57
C LYS A 107 -26.13 -2.77 2.87
N ILE A 108 -25.75 -1.58 3.27
CA ILE A 108 -25.13 -1.34 4.57
C ILE A 108 -25.73 -0.06 5.14
N LYS A 109 -26.09 -0.08 6.41
CA LYS A 109 -26.49 1.12 7.14
C LYS A 109 -25.34 1.64 7.99
N GLN A 110 -25.36 2.92 8.30
CA GLN A 110 -24.47 3.48 9.30
C GLN A 110 -24.63 2.71 10.63
N ASP A 111 -23.50 2.49 11.32
CA ASP A 111 -23.36 1.69 12.55
C ASP A 111 -23.55 0.17 12.41
N GLU A 112 -23.94 -0.31 11.22
CA GLU A 112 -24.04 -1.73 10.93
C GLU A 112 -22.65 -2.37 10.83
N LEU A 113 -22.52 -3.57 11.40
CA LEU A 113 -21.29 -4.35 11.32
C LEU A 113 -21.10 -4.88 9.90
N TYR A 114 -19.88 -4.76 9.37
CA TYR A 114 -19.52 -5.46 8.16
C TYR A 114 -19.45 -6.96 8.42
N ASP A 115 -20.01 -7.74 7.50
CA ASP A 115 -19.74 -9.18 7.40
C ASP A 115 -18.22 -9.40 7.17
N PRO A 116 -17.51 -10.13 8.05
CA PRO A 116 -16.07 -10.32 7.95
C PRO A 116 -15.63 -11.04 6.67
N ASP A 117 -16.34 -12.08 6.24
CA ASP A 117 -15.97 -12.84 5.04
C ASP A 117 -16.05 -11.97 3.79
N ARG A 118 -17.15 -11.23 3.66
CA ARG A 118 -17.31 -10.28 2.56
C ARG A 118 -16.28 -9.17 2.64
N LEU A 119 -16.00 -8.62 3.82
CA LEU A 119 -14.97 -7.59 4.00
C LEU A 119 -13.60 -8.09 3.55
N ILE A 120 -13.22 -9.30 3.96
CA ILE A 120 -11.98 -9.96 3.53
C ILE A 120 -11.98 -10.10 2.01
N GLU A 121 -13.06 -10.61 1.42
CA GLU A 121 -13.17 -10.81 -0.02
C GLU A 121 -13.00 -9.50 -0.81
N ILE A 122 -13.70 -8.43 -0.43
CA ILE A 122 -13.61 -7.15 -1.13
C ILE A 122 -12.28 -6.42 -0.91
N ILE A 123 -11.47 -6.79 0.07
CA ILE A 123 -10.11 -6.27 0.21
C ILE A 123 -9.17 -7.12 -0.63
N ARG A 124 -9.26 -8.45 -0.50
CA ARG A 124 -8.37 -9.41 -1.15
C ARG A 124 -8.44 -9.39 -2.67
N THR A 125 -9.61 -9.15 -3.23
CA THR A 125 -9.85 -9.24 -4.68
C THR A 125 -9.62 -7.92 -5.41
N LEU A 126 -8.92 -6.96 -4.80
CA LEU A 126 -8.59 -5.70 -5.47
C LEU A 126 -7.59 -5.93 -6.59
N LYS A 127 -7.89 -5.34 -7.75
CA LYS A 127 -7.07 -5.38 -8.95
C LYS A 127 -7.26 -4.09 -9.73
N TYR A 128 -6.30 -3.18 -9.62
CA TYR A 128 -6.27 -1.90 -10.33
C TYR A 128 -4.88 -1.28 -10.20
N ASP A 129 -4.52 -0.38 -11.12
CA ASP A 129 -3.30 0.40 -11.04
C ASP A 129 -3.59 1.79 -10.46
N PHE A 130 -2.67 2.31 -9.65
CA PHE A 130 -2.87 3.57 -8.94
C PHE A 130 -1.83 4.64 -9.22
N LEU A 131 -2.19 5.88 -8.97
CA LEU A 131 -1.29 7.02 -8.97
C LEU A 131 -0.76 7.28 -7.56
N TYR A 132 0.56 7.38 -7.40
CA TYR A 132 1.15 7.95 -6.18
C TYR A 132 1.55 9.39 -6.43
N ARG A 133 0.93 10.30 -5.69
CA ARG A 133 1.06 11.74 -5.89
C ARG A 133 1.78 12.42 -4.73
N LYS A 134 2.66 13.37 -5.02
CA LYS A 134 3.26 14.27 -4.02
C LYS A 134 2.65 15.68 -4.14
N SER A 135 2.25 16.30 -3.02
CA SER A 135 1.82 17.71 -3.01
C SER A 135 2.09 18.40 -1.67
N ASN A 136 2.22 19.72 -1.67
CA ASN A 136 2.26 20.55 -0.46
C ASN A 136 0.88 20.85 0.15
N SER A 137 -0.22 20.48 -0.50
CA SER A 137 -1.58 20.94 -0.15
C SER A 137 -2.29 20.14 0.93
N ASN A 138 -1.69 19.06 1.43
CA ASN A 138 -2.36 18.13 2.35
C ASN A 138 -1.85 18.27 3.80
N PRO A 139 -2.58 18.88 4.74
CA PRO A 139 -2.15 18.96 6.14
C PRO A 139 -2.25 17.62 6.89
N ALA A 140 -2.94 16.61 6.36
CA ALA A 140 -3.20 15.33 7.03
C ALA A 140 -2.10 14.26 6.80
N GLY A 141 -1.01 14.58 6.10
CA GLY A 141 0.11 13.66 5.84
C GLY A 141 -0.11 12.71 4.67
N ALA A 142 -1.32 12.17 4.51
CA ALA A 142 -1.74 11.34 3.38
C ALA A 142 -3.23 11.56 3.04
N SER A 143 -3.65 11.23 1.82
CA SER A 143 -5.06 11.28 1.39
C SER A 143 -5.30 10.41 0.15
N GLY A 144 -6.30 9.54 0.19
CA GLY A 144 -6.81 8.78 -0.94
C GLY A 144 -7.99 9.47 -1.61
N ALA A 145 -8.07 9.36 -2.94
CA ALA A 145 -9.31 9.68 -3.67
C ALA A 145 -10.47 8.80 -3.16
N VAL A 146 -11.63 9.38 -2.85
CA VAL A 146 -12.78 8.59 -2.36
C VAL A 146 -13.47 7.89 -3.55
N GLY A 147 -13.51 6.56 -3.50
CA GLY A 147 -14.28 5.74 -4.42
C GLY A 147 -15.69 5.41 -3.93
N ASP A 148 -16.44 4.68 -4.74
CA ASP A 148 -17.71 4.08 -4.32
C ASP A 148 -17.44 2.94 -3.35
N ILE A 149 -18.33 2.75 -2.37
CA ILE A 149 -18.18 1.64 -1.41
C ILE A 149 -18.32 0.30 -2.12
N ARG A 150 -17.18 -0.38 -2.26
CA ARG A 150 -17.06 -1.68 -2.93
C ARG A 150 -17.87 -2.75 -2.22
N TYR A 151 -18.10 -2.63 -0.91
CA TYR A 151 -18.85 -3.61 -0.12
C TYR A 151 -20.24 -3.91 -0.70
N VAL A 152 -20.98 -2.89 -1.12
CA VAL A 152 -22.33 -3.09 -1.71
C VAL A 152 -22.29 -3.26 -3.24
N ARG A 153 -21.14 -3.03 -3.89
CA ARG A 153 -20.97 -3.05 -5.36
C ARG A 153 -20.00 -4.12 -5.87
N TYR A 154 -19.50 -4.99 -5.01
CA TYR A 154 -18.59 -6.06 -5.40
C TYR A 154 -19.27 -7.05 -6.36
N GLY A 155 -18.54 -7.46 -7.41
CA GLY A 155 -19.04 -8.31 -8.49
C GLY A 155 -19.55 -7.56 -9.72
N TYR A 156 -19.60 -6.22 -9.69
CA TYR A 156 -20.06 -5.39 -10.80
C TYR A 156 -18.90 -4.66 -11.47
N THR A 157 -19.03 -4.38 -12.77
CA THR A 157 -17.97 -3.77 -13.59
C THR A 157 -17.86 -2.26 -13.42
N THR A 158 -18.89 -1.61 -12.88
CA THR A 158 -18.98 -0.14 -12.74
C THR A 158 -18.79 0.29 -11.28
N VAL A 159 -17.72 -0.16 -10.63
CA VAL A 159 -17.36 0.35 -9.29
C VAL A 159 -16.29 1.41 -9.46
N LYS A 160 -16.63 2.68 -9.21
CA LYS A 160 -15.62 3.73 -9.19
C LYS A 160 -14.68 3.44 -8.02
N THR A 161 -13.44 3.12 -8.32
CA THR A 161 -12.37 3.17 -7.33
C THR A 161 -11.79 4.58 -7.38
N GLY A 162 -11.26 5.08 -6.27
CA GLY A 162 -10.32 6.21 -6.33
C GLY A 162 -9.19 5.91 -7.32
N ASP A 163 -8.36 6.89 -7.66
CA ASP A 163 -7.26 6.68 -8.62
C ASP A 163 -5.90 7.20 -8.12
N PHE A 164 -5.86 7.92 -7.01
CA PHE A 164 -4.61 8.37 -6.39
C PHE A 164 -4.53 8.23 -4.87
N VAL A 165 -3.32 7.89 -4.39
CA VAL A 165 -2.88 8.09 -3.00
C VAL A 165 -1.92 9.26 -3.04
N GLN A 166 -2.26 10.32 -2.31
CA GLN A 166 -1.47 11.53 -2.25
C GLN A 166 -0.79 11.65 -0.90
N PHE A 167 0.49 11.98 -0.95
CA PHE A 167 1.37 12.19 0.18
C PHE A 167 1.88 13.63 0.19
N VAL A 168 2.19 14.12 1.39
CA VAL A 168 2.80 15.45 1.52
C VAL A 168 4.18 15.51 0.87
N ASN A 169 4.58 16.72 0.48
CA ASN A 169 5.93 17.01 0.03
C ASN A 169 6.92 16.94 1.21
N ALA A 170 7.31 15.73 1.54
CA ALA A 170 8.34 15.38 2.49
C ALA A 170 9.31 14.39 1.84
N ASN A 171 10.39 14.08 2.55
CA ASN A 171 11.19 12.90 2.24
C ASN A 171 10.42 11.66 2.73
N TRP A 172 9.75 10.93 1.84
CA TRP A 172 8.94 9.78 2.22
C TRP A 172 9.75 8.68 2.92
N ILE A 173 11.03 8.56 2.60
CA ILE A 173 11.93 7.61 3.27
C ILE A 173 12.05 7.96 4.76
N SER A 174 11.98 9.23 5.14
CA SER A 174 12.01 9.61 6.56
C SER A 174 10.83 9.05 7.35
N TRP A 175 9.75 8.61 6.71
CA TRP A 175 8.64 7.96 7.42
C TRP A 175 8.95 6.53 7.85
N SER A 176 9.97 5.89 7.26
CA SER A 176 10.56 4.69 7.87
C SER A 176 11.25 4.97 9.21
N THR A 177 11.37 6.25 9.61
CA THR A 177 11.97 6.66 10.88
C THR A 177 10.99 7.07 11.96
N TRP A 178 9.67 7.11 11.70
CA TRP A 178 8.68 7.62 12.64
C TRP A 178 8.01 6.48 13.44
N PRO A 179 7.80 6.61 14.77
CA PRO A 179 8.04 7.78 15.64
C PRO A 179 9.44 7.87 16.29
N GLY A 180 10.46 7.13 15.85
CA GLY A 180 11.81 7.29 16.41
C GLY A 180 12.92 6.50 15.71
N GLY A 181 13.63 7.15 14.78
CA GLY A 181 14.78 6.60 14.04
C GLY A 181 14.38 5.51 13.04
N ASN A 182 15.23 5.24 12.03
CA ASN A 182 15.06 4.20 10.98
C ASN A 182 14.77 2.84 11.63
N THR A 183 13.52 2.62 11.97
CA THR A 183 13.08 1.50 12.77
C THR A 183 12.12 0.72 11.90
N ILE A 184 12.17 -0.59 12.06
CA ILE A 184 11.23 -1.51 11.44
C ILE A 184 9.76 -1.05 11.63
N GLY A 185 9.47 -0.36 12.74
CA GLY A 185 8.18 0.27 13.02
C GLY A 185 7.75 1.37 12.04
N GLY A 186 8.66 2.16 11.47
CA GLY A 186 8.31 3.20 10.49
C GLY A 186 7.91 2.62 9.13
N PHE A 187 8.55 1.53 8.69
CA PHE A 187 8.16 0.79 7.49
C PHE A 187 6.74 0.20 7.61
N ALA A 188 6.47 -0.46 8.75
CA ALA A 188 5.16 -1.02 9.03
C ALA A 188 4.08 0.08 9.10
N SER A 189 4.37 1.18 9.79
CA SER A 189 3.44 2.32 9.93
C SER A 189 3.12 2.96 8.59
N THR A 190 4.12 3.17 7.73
CA THR A 190 3.92 3.79 6.43
C THR A 190 3.13 2.89 5.50
N ALA A 191 3.47 1.60 5.41
CA ALA A 191 2.71 0.65 4.59
C ALA A 191 1.25 0.52 5.07
N ALA A 192 1.02 0.54 6.38
CA ALA A 192 -0.33 0.54 6.95
C ALA A 192 -1.09 1.85 6.63
N LEU A 193 -0.41 3.00 6.62
CA LEU A 193 -1.01 4.26 6.18
C LEU A 193 -1.35 4.24 4.68
N LEU A 194 -0.48 3.69 3.81
CA LEU A 194 -0.84 3.46 2.41
C LEU A 194 -2.10 2.58 2.30
N PHE A 195 -2.17 1.52 3.10
CA PHE A 195 -3.32 0.62 3.13
C PHE A 195 -4.60 1.36 3.54
N HIS A 196 -4.51 2.23 4.55
CA HIS A 196 -5.59 3.11 4.98
C HIS A 196 -6.14 3.94 3.81
N GLU A 197 -5.27 4.61 3.06
CA GLU A 197 -5.70 5.42 1.92
C GLU A 197 -6.33 4.57 0.82
N HIS A 198 -5.83 3.35 0.61
CA HIS A 198 -6.47 2.39 -0.29
C HIS A 198 -7.88 1.97 0.17
N MET A 199 -8.16 1.96 1.48
CA MET A 199 -9.52 1.70 1.98
C MET A 199 -10.47 2.85 1.61
N HIS A 200 -10.01 4.10 1.64
CA HIS A 200 -10.79 5.23 1.11
C HIS A 200 -11.05 5.11 -0.39
N ASN A 201 -10.09 4.60 -1.15
CA ASN A 201 -10.24 4.39 -2.59
C ASN A 201 -11.34 3.38 -2.95
N ILE A 202 -11.71 2.50 -2.02
CA ILE A 202 -12.80 1.54 -2.21
C ILE A 202 -14.04 1.90 -1.38
N GLY A 203 -14.13 3.17 -0.97
CA GLY A 203 -15.29 3.82 -0.38
C GLY A 203 -15.51 3.56 1.11
N PHE A 204 -14.52 3.01 1.83
CA PHE A 204 -14.57 3.06 3.29
C PHE A 204 -14.30 4.48 3.78
N GLN A 205 -15.04 4.91 4.80
CA GLN A 205 -14.86 6.21 5.42
C GLN A 205 -14.73 6.05 6.93
N HIS A 206 -14.27 7.11 7.60
CA HIS A 206 -14.20 7.15 9.04
C HIS A 206 -14.92 8.39 9.60
N VAL A 207 -16.11 8.20 10.18
CA VAL A 207 -16.95 9.30 10.70
C VAL A 207 -17.33 8.99 12.15
N GLY A 208 -17.05 9.93 13.04
CA GLY A 208 -17.38 9.79 14.47
C GLY A 208 -16.66 8.61 15.11
N LYS A 209 -17.41 7.65 15.65
CA LYS A 209 -16.85 6.42 16.27
C LYS A 209 -16.58 5.29 15.27
N ASN A 210 -17.07 5.40 14.03
CA ASN A 210 -16.97 4.34 13.03
C ASN A 210 -15.72 4.59 12.18
N GLN A 211 -14.63 3.91 12.52
CA GLN A 211 -13.27 4.22 12.09
C GLN A 211 -12.61 3.04 11.34
N VAL A 212 -13.34 2.43 10.40
CA VAL A 212 -12.93 1.19 9.71
C VAL A 212 -11.54 1.27 9.06
N PRO A 213 -11.21 2.32 8.27
CA PRO A 213 -9.85 2.48 7.75
C PRO A 213 -8.75 2.44 8.82
N TYR A 214 -8.95 3.05 9.99
CA TYR A 214 -7.98 3.01 11.09
C TYR A 214 -7.88 1.64 11.76
N VAL A 215 -9.00 0.93 11.94
CA VAL A 215 -8.98 -0.44 12.48
C VAL A 215 -8.18 -1.35 11.55
N LEU A 216 -8.43 -1.26 10.24
CA LEU A 216 -7.72 -2.04 9.23
C LEU A 216 -6.23 -1.65 9.13
N GLN A 217 -5.91 -0.35 9.24
CA GLN A 217 -4.53 0.12 9.35
C GLN A 217 -3.82 -0.53 10.54
N GLY A 218 -4.44 -0.55 11.72
CA GLY A 218 -3.88 -1.16 12.93
C GLY A 218 -3.61 -2.67 12.75
N ILE A 219 -4.53 -3.39 12.11
CA ILE A 219 -4.34 -4.81 11.77
C ILE A 219 -3.11 -4.99 10.88
N VAL A 220 -3.02 -4.25 9.78
CA VAL A 220 -1.88 -4.36 8.83
C VAL A 220 -0.57 -3.99 9.51
N GLN A 221 -0.55 -2.90 10.29
CA GLN A 221 0.64 -2.45 11.01
C GLN A 221 1.14 -3.51 12.00
N ASN A 222 0.23 -4.12 12.77
CA ASN A 222 0.58 -5.14 13.77
C ASN A 222 1.15 -6.41 13.12
N ILE A 223 0.54 -6.88 12.03
CA ILE A 223 1.05 -8.03 11.28
C ILE A 223 2.43 -7.70 10.70
N LEU A 224 2.62 -6.52 10.11
CA LEU A 224 3.91 -6.11 9.56
C LEU A 224 5.00 -6.02 10.63
N ASN A 225 4.70 -5.50 11.81
CA ASN A 225 5.68 -5.49 12.91
C ASN A 225 6.14 -6.90 13.27
N ARG A 226 5.21 -7.88 13.27
CA ARG A 226 5.53 -9.29 13.51
C ARG A 226 6.34 -9.91 12.37
N ILE A 227 6.04 -9.58 11.12
CA ILE A 227 6.79 -10.05 9.92
C ILE A 227 8.19 -9.43 9.86
N LEU A 228 8.36 -8.17 10.21
CA LEU A 228 9.63 -7.49 9.99
C LEU A 228 10.59 -7.66 11.19
N ALA A 229 10.08 -7.75 12.41
CA ALA A 229 10.88 -7.81 13.64
C ALA A 229 10.42 -8.86 14.67
N GLY A 230 9.26 -9.49 14.50
CA GLY A 230 8.67 -10.35 15.52
C GLY A 230 8.68 -11.83 15.17
N ASP A 231 7.69 -12.53 15.69
CA ASP A 231 7.52 -13.98 15.63
C ASP A 231 7.24 -14.53 14.22
N LEU A 232 6.78 -13.69 13.30
CA LEU A 232 6.47 -14.10 11.92
C LEU A 232 7.63 -13.87 10.94
N LYS A 233 8.75 -13.32 11.40
CA LYS A 233 9.88 -12.93 10.55
C LYS A 233 10.42 -14.06 9.71
N ASP A 234 10.80 -15.17 10.34
CA ASP A 234 11.40 -16.28 9.63
C ASP A 234 10.36 -17.03 8.76
N LYS A 235 9.08 -17.01 9.16
CA LYS A 235 7.97 -17.62 8.42
C LYS A 235 7.76 -16.96 7.04
N TYR A 236 7.92 -15.64 6.96
CA TYR A 236 7.60 -14.85 5.76
C TYR A 236 8.79 -14.19 5.08
N ALA A 237 10.02 -14.39 5.57
CA ALA A 237 11.23 -13.77 5.01
C ALA A 237 11.36 -14.00 3.49
N LYS A 238 11.19 -15.26 3.03
CA LYS A 238 11.31 -15.60 1.60
C LYS A 238 10.23 -14.91 0.76
N GLN A 239 9.00 -14.89 1.24
CA GLN A 239 7.86 -14.30 0.54
C GLN A 239 8.03 -12.79 0.42
N LEU A 240 8.61 -12.17 1.44
CA LEU A 240 8.96 -10.77 1.40
C LEU A 240 10.03 -10.47 0.34
N ASP A 241 11.09 -11.28 0.27
CA ASP A 241 12.14 -11.12 -0.75
C ASP A 241 11.56 -11.29 -2.17
N GLU A 242 10.73 -12.32 -2.39
CA GLU A 242 10.05 -12.59 -3.67
C GLU A 242 9.19 -11.40 -4.12
N LEU A 243 8.33 -10.88 -3.22
CA LEU A 243 7.45 -9.75 -3.54
C LEU A 243 8.23 -8.46 -3.76
N THR A 244 9.29 -8.21 -2.97
CA THR A 244 10.14 -7.02 -3.15
C THR A 244 10.85 -7.06 -4.51
N ALA A 245 11.44 -8.22 -4.86
CA ALA A 245 12.07 -8.43 -6.16
C ALA A 245 11.07 -8.25 -7.32
N TYR A 246 9.85 -8.75 -7.15
CA TYR A 246 8.76 -8.57 -8.12
C TYR A 246 8.44 -7.09 -8.34
N TYR A 247 8.14 -6.32 -7.28
CA TYR A 247 7.76 -4.92 -7.44
C TYR A 247 8.90 -4.09 -8.05
N TYR A 248 10.16 -4.32 -7.67
CA TYR A 248 11.28 -3.61 -8.30
C TYR A 248 11.51 -3.99 -9.76
N THR A 249 11.20 -5.24 -10.13
CA THR A 249 11.35 -5.70 -11.52
C THR A 249 10.18 -5.25 -12.40
N ALA A 250 8.95 -5.41 -11.93
CA ALA A 250 7.73 -5.07 -12.66
C ALA A 250 7.60 -3.57 -12.93
N TYR A 251 8.11 -2.73 -12.02
CA TYR A 251 8.05 -1.27 -12.11
C TYR A 251 9.41 -0.62 -12.36
N LYS A 252 10.39 -1.36 -12.89
CA LYS A 252 11.76 -0.85 -13.16
C LYS A 252 11.77 0.42 -14.00
N ASP A 253 10.82 0.56 -14.93
CA ASP A 253 10.72 1.71 -15.83
C ASP A 253 10.31 2.99 -15.07
N LEU A 254 9.63 2.86 -13.93
CA LEU A 254 9.30 3.99 -13.05
C LEU A 254 10.48 4.39 -12.15
N LEU A 255 11.56 3.61 -12.12
CA LEU A 255 12.73 3.77 -11.25
C LEU A 255 13.98 4.29 -11.99
N THR A 256 13.79 4.85 -13.19
CA THR A 256 14.88 5.36 -14.04
C THR A 256 15.35 6.75 -13.64
N GLU A 257 14.43 7.62 -13.24
CA GLU A 257 14.70 9.02 -12.94
C GLU A 257 13.80 9.57 -11.83
N ASP A 258 14.20 10.69 -11.24
CA ASP A 258 13.40 11.44 -10.28
C ASP A 258 12.23 12.14 -10.99
N SER A 259 11.06 12.21 -10.36
CA SER A 259 10.00 13.11 -10.81
C SER A 259 10.25 14.49 -10.20
N VAL A 260 10.52 15.53 -10.99
CA VAL A 260 10.87 16.87 -10.48
C VAL A 260 9.87 17.91 -10.99
N PHE A 261 9.43 18.79 -10.10
CA PHE A 261 8.76 20.03 -10.42
C PHE A 261 9.62 21.18 -9.89
N ASP A 262 10.08 22.03 -10.80
CA ASP A 262 10.82 23.25 -10.47
C ASP A 262 10.03 24.46 -10.99
N PRO A 263 9.49 25.32 -10.10
CA PRO A 263 8.70 26.48 -10.51
C PRO A 263 9.52 27.52 -11.31
N ASN A 264 10.85 27.41 -11.33
CA ASN A 264 11.75 28.32 -12.05
C ASN A 264 12.12 27.83 -13.45
N LEU A 265 11.82 26.57 -13.80
CA LEU A 265 12.02 26.01 -15.12
C LEU A 265 10.70 26.12 -15.89
N LYS A 266 10.53 27.21 -16.65
CA LYS A 266 9.45 27.37 -17.64
C LYS A 266 9.86 26.80 -18.99
#